data_AF-A0AAW1SKR0-F1
#
_entry.id   AF-A0AAW1SKR0-F1
#
_cell.length_a   1.000
_cell.length_b   1.000
_cell.length_c   1.000
_cell.angle_alpha   90.00
_cell.angle_beta   90.00
_cell.angle_gamma   90.00
#
_symmetry.space_group_name_H-M   'P 1'
#
loop_
_entity.id
_entity.type
_entity.pdbx_description
1 polymer ?
#
loop_
_entity_poly.entity_id
_entity_poly.type
_entity_poly.pdbx_seq_one_letter_code
_entity_poly.pdbx_strand_id
1 'polypeptide(L)'
;VIWGERPCHLYFDLEYNIACNPEASGDQLVERLLQLVAHHCWQTWGFELQEDWILELDSSTAVKFSRHVILQIPGHAFASCYMISRFVTAILASPEAQSLMLIKEAAAGSAARSFASLVDTAVYTKNRHFRMLGCSKGGKSAMLLPHPRYATRPGHGLSYTEIYKRALICHVEGPVQLLQVGKSPSEWQAPHAHTGLQEHQHIASVHQRLGDRSIKMVDKQDALDALAAAQASAACFDELANGAIAFLEAVAAWRAQGLEARVRTQARCGAADTYAFSMIGPGSHWCENIGRCHQSNHIYFLVKFAEGVWAQKCHDPACADFRSAWMPLPSGLQP
;
A
#
# COMPACT_ATOMS: atom_id res chain seq x y z
N VAL A 1 -8.46 14.44 5.18
CA VAL A 1 -8.33 14.02 3.77
C VAL A 1 -6.91 14.29 3.33
N ILE A 2 -6.25 13.34 2.68
CA ILE A 2 -4.90 13.47 2.13
C ILE A 2 -5.05 13.88 0.66
N TRP A 3 -4.59 15.07 0.30
CA TRP A 3 -4.72 15.56 -1.06
C TRP A 3 -3.59 15.02 -1.92
N GLY A 4 -3.91 14.59 -3.14
CA GLY A 4 -2.98 13.83 -3.97
C GLY A 4 -1.65 14.55 -4.26
N GLU A 5 -1.66 15.87 -4.41
CA GLU A 5 -0.51 16.67 -4.85
C GLU A 5 -0.01 17.64 -3.76
N ARG A 6 -0.23 17.30 -2.49
CA ARG A 6 0.27 18.11 -1.38
C ARG A 6 1.41 17.40 -0.65
N PRO A 7 2.39 18.18 -0.12
CA PRO A 7 3.39 17.64 0.76
C PRO A 7 2.77 16.90 1.94
N CYS A 8 3.36 15.76 2.28
CA CYS A 8 2.91 14.95 3.40
C CYS A 8 4.05 14.17 4.05
N HIS A 9 3.83 13.84 5.31
CA HIS A 9 4.69 12.91 6.07
C HIS A 9 4.53 11.49 5.54
N LEU A 10 5.57 10.67 5.68
CA LEU A 10 5.48 9.25 5.35
C LEU A 10 4.48 8.57 6.30
N TYR A 11 3.59 7.74 5.76
CA TYR A 11 2.57 7.07 6.55
C TYR A 11 2.26 5.67 6.02
N PHE A 12 1.76 4.83 6.92
CA PHE A 12 1.36 3.46 6.67
C PHE A 12 0.02 3.16 7.35
N ASP A 13 -0.82 2.39 6.67
CA ASP A 13 -1.95 1.68 7.26
C ASP A 13 -1.60 0.20 7.28
N LEU A 14 -1.60 -0.38 8.47
CA LEU A 14 -1.11 -1.72 8.73
C LEU A 14 -2.25 -2.58 9.24
N GLU A 15 -2.51 -3.70 8.58
CA GLU A 15 -3.60 -4.56 8.99
C GLU A 15 -3.43 -6.03 8.61
N TYR A 16 -3.93 -6.91 9.49
CA TYR A 16 -4.11 -8.33 9.18
C TYR A 16 -5.21 -8.96 10.05
N ASN A 17 -5.70 -10.11 9.60
CA ASN A 17 -6.64 -10.94 10.36
C ASN A 17 -5.88 -11.80 11.39
N ILE A 18 -6.17 -11.63 12.67
CA ILE A 18 -5.45 -12.29 13.76
C ILE A 18 -5.67 -13.81 13.74
N ALA A 19 -6.91 -14.25 13.47
CA ALA A 19 -7.24 -15.68 13.43
C ALA A 19 -6.51 -16.44 12.32
N CYS A 20 -6.22 -15.77 11.19
CA CYS A 20 -5.45 -16.36 10.10
C CYS A 20 -3.94 -16.42 10.40
N ASN A 21 -3.45 -15.65 11.38
CA ASN A 21 -2.03 -15.47 11.67
C ASN A 21 -1.77 -15.55 13.19
N PRO A 22 -2.06 -16.68 13.86
CA PRO A 22 -2.02 -16.79 15.32
C PRO A 22 -0.62 -16.62 15.92
N GLU A 23 0.43 -16.92 15.15
CA GLU A 23 1.83 -16.78 15.56
C GLU A 23 2.40 -15.38 15.29
N ALA A 24 1.65 -14.52 14.60
CA ALA A 24 2.14 -13.20 14.20
C ALA A 24 2.07 -12.20 15.36
N SER A 25 3.22 -11.60 15.70
CA SER A 25 3.30 -10.48 16.64
C SER A 25 3.23 -9.15 15.89
N GLY A 26 2.15 -8.40 16.12
CA GLY A 26 1.96 -7.08 15.53
C GLY A 26 3.10 -6.10 15.83
N ASP A 27 3.62 -6.11 17.06
CA ASP A 27 4.75 -5.25 17.46
C ASP A 27 6.01 -5.56 16.66
N GLN A 28 6.35 -6.84 16.49
CA GLN A 28 7.53 -7.28 15.75
C GLN A 28 7.40 -7.02 14.25
N LEU A 29 6.19 -7.16 13.70
CA LEU A 29 5.90 -6.83 12.31
C LEU A 29 6.08 -5.33 12.02
N VAL A 30 5.66 -4.46 12.96
CA VAL A 30 5.92 -3.02 12.86
C VAL A 30 7.42 -2.70 12.96
N GLU A 31 8.16 -3.34 13.87
CA GLU A 31 9.62 -3.18 13.98
C GLU A 31 10.30 -3.59 12.69
N ARG A 32 9.90 -4.73 12.13
CA ARG A 32 10.45 -5.24 10.89
C ARG A 32 10.22 -4.27 9.73
N LEU A 33 9.01 -3.73 9.60
CA LEU A 33 8.73 -2.68 8.61
C LEU A 33 9.62 -1.46 8.82
N LEU A 34 9.75 -0.98 10.06
CA LEU A 34 10.55 0.20 10.38
C LEU A 34 12.05 -0.01 10.12
N GLN A 35 12.57 -1.23 10.31
CA GLN A 35 13.94 -1.59 9.93
C GLN A 35 14.16 -1.47 8.41
N LEU A 36 13.22 -1.97 7.61
CA LEU A 36 13.29 -1.83 6.15
C LEU A 36 13.19 -0.35 5.74
N VAL A 37 12.27 0.40 6.35
CA VAL A 37 12.15 1.84 6.11
C VAL A 37 13.43 2.57 6.47
N ALA A 38 14.05 2.29 7.62
CA ALA A 38 15.30 2.90 8.05
C ALA A 38 16.43 2.62 7.05
N HIS A 39 16.57 1.38 6.62
CA HIS A 39 17.58 0.97 5.64
C HIS A 39 17.40 1.73 4.32
N HIS A 40 16.19 1.76 3.76
CA HIS A 40 15.90 2.50 2.53
C HIS A 40 16.10 4.00 2.73
N CYS A 41 15.68 4.60 3.84
CA CYS A 41 15.90 6.02 4.13
C CYS A 41 17.40 6.37 4.18
N TRP A 42 18.22 5.52 4.80
CA TRP A 42 19.66 5.71 4.88
C TRP A 42 20.34 5.54 3.52
N GLN A 43 20.02 4.48 2.78
CA GLN A 43 20.56 4.25 1.44
C GLN A 43 20.23 5.41 0.49
N THR A 44 19.03 5.98 0.62
CA THR A 44 18.52 7.00 -0.31
C THR A 44 18.96 8.41 0.03
N TRP A 45 18.86 8.76 1.31
CA TRP A 45 18.99 10.15 1.77
C TRP A 45 20.00 10.31 2.91
N GLY A 46 20.63 9.22 3.36
CA GLY A 46 21.55 9.25 4.50
C GLY A 46 20.85 9.48 5.84
N PHE A 47 19.52 9.38 5.91
CA PHE A 47 18.79 9.60 7.15
C PHE A 47 18.94 8.43 8.10
N GLU A 48 19.35 8.73 9.33
CA GLU A 48 19.24 7.79 10.44
C GLU A 48 17.87 7.95 11.12
N LEU A 49 16.99 6.96 10.92
CA LEU A 49 15.67 6.95 11.56
C LEU A 49 15.79 7.02 13.09
N GLN A 50 15.08 7.97 13.69
CA GLN A 50 14.98 8.12 15.15
C GLN A 50 13.61 7.68 15.64
N GLU A 51 13.54 7.06 16.82
CA GLU A 51 12.27 6.64 17.44
C GLU A 51 11.30 7.81 17.63
N ASP A 52 11.81 8.98 18.01
CA ASP A 52 10.99 10.16 18.28
C ASP A 52 10.34 10.74 17.01
N TRP A 53 10.72 10.27 15.81
CA TRP A 53 10.08 10.63 14.54
C TRP A 53 8.84 9.79 14.24
N ILE A 54 8.64 8.69 14.97
CA ILE A 54 7.64 7.66 14.67
C ILE A 54 6.45 7.83 15.61
N LEU A 55 5.30 8.17 15.04
CA LEU A 55 4.01 8.11 15.74
C LEU A 55 3.30 6.81 15.35
N GLU A 56 3.07 5.95 16.33
CA GLU A 56 2.29 4.72 16.18
C GLU A 56 0.92 4.90 16.82
N LEU A 57 -0.14 4.63 16.05
CA LEU A 57 -1.52 4.67 16.50
C LEU A 57 -2.16 3.28 16.35
N ASP A 58 -2.90 2.85 17.35
CA ASP A 58 -3.50 1.54 17.44
C ASP A 58 -5.04 1.63 17.47
N SER A 59 -5.69 0.77 16.69
CA SER A 59 -7.13 0.55 16.71
C SER A 59 -7.48 -0.94 16.58
N SER A 60 -6.54 -1.80 16.95
CA SER A 60 -6.64 -3.24 16.91
C SER A 60 -7.78 -3.72 17.80
N THR A 61 -8.31 -4.87 17.44
CA THR A 61 -9.39 -5.57 18.13
C THR A 61 -8.99 -7.02 18.33
N ALA A 62 -9.80 -7.81 19.03
CA ALA A 62 -9.57 -9.25 19.15
C ALA A 62 -9.57 -10.00 17.80
N VAL A 63 -10.16 -9.42 16.74
CA VAL A 63 -10.29 -10.06 15.42
C VAL A 63 -9.25 -9.55 14.42
N LYS A 64 -8.88 -8.28 14.53
CA LYS A 64 -8.10 -7.57 13.52
C LYS A 64 -7.00 -6.74 14.16
N PHE A 65 -5.77 -6.95 13.72
CA PHE A 65 -4.68 -6.03 13.93
C PHE A 65 -4.88 -4.82 13.02
N SER A 66 -4.78 -3.60 13.56
CA SER A 66 -4.94 -2.36 12.78
C SER A 66 -4.17 -1.21 13.41
N ARG A 67 -3.08 -0.81 12.77
CA ARG A 67 -2.24 0.31 13.21
C ARG A 67 -2.01 1.32 12.10
N HIS A 68 -1.93 2.58 12.46
CA HIS A 68 -1.35 3.61 11.59
C HIS A 68 0.04 3.96 12.11
N VAL A 69 1.00 4.07 11.21
CA VAL A 69 2.36 4.52 11.55
C VAL A 69 2.68 5.74 10.70
N ILE A 70 3.10 6.84 11.33
CA ILE A 70 3.40 8.11 10.67
C ILE A 70 4.81 8.54 11.06
N LEU A 71 5.65 8.81 10.06
CA LEU A 71 7.05 9.22 10.23
C LEU A 71 7.20 10.69 9.87
N GLN A 72 7.62 11.49 10.84
CA GLN A 72 7.92 12.91 10.67
C GLN A 72 9.43 13.12 10.67
N ILE A 73 9.99 13.20 9.47
CA ILE A 73 11.43 13.46 9.28
C ILE A 73 11.65 14.97 9.46
N PRO A 74 12.46 15.42 10.45
CA PRO A 74 12.67 16.84 10.70
C PRO A 74 13.15 17.58 9.45
N GLY A 75 12.47 18.68 9.10
CA GLY A 75 12.81 19.51 7.93
C GLY A 75 12.51 18.90 6.56
N HIS A 76 11.85 17.73 6.50
CA HIS A 76 11.60 17.03 5.25
C HIS A 76 10.15 16.56 5.13
N ALA A 77 9.67 16.46 3.89
CA ALA A 77 8.38 15.85 3.57
C ALA A 77 8.43 15.20 2.19
N PHE A 78 7.55 14.24 1.93
CA PHE A 78 7.34 13.77 0.56
C PHE A 78 6.53 14.80 -0.22
N ALA A 79 6.86 15.00 -1.49
CA ALA A 79 6.15 15.98 -2.33
C ALA A 79 4.65 15.64 -2.53
N SER A 80 4.30 14.36 -2.46
CA SER A 80 2.93 13.87 -2.63
C SER A 80 2.76 12.45 -2.08
N CYS A 81 1.51 12.02 -1.89
CA CYS A 81 1.21 10.63 -1.53
C CYS A 81 1.64 9.65 -2.63
N TYR A 82 1.74 10.08 -3.89
CA TYR A 82 2.26 9.25 -4.98
C TYR A 82 3.75 8.98 -4.84
N MET A 83 4.53 9.95 -4.33
CA MET A 83 5.94 9.71 -4.03
C MET A 83 6.11 8.73 -2.87
N ILE A 84 5.24 8.82 -1.85
CA ILE A 84 5.18 7.81 -0.79
C ILE A 84 4.88 6.43 -1.39
N SER A 85 3.88 6.31 -2.26
CA SER A 85 3.55 5.05 -2.94
C SER A 85 4.78 4.44 -3.60
N ARG A 86 5.57 5.23 -4.32
CA ARG A 86 6.77 4.73 -5.03
C ARG A 86 7.85 4.26 -4.06
N PHE A 87 8.06 5.01 -2.98
CA PHE A 87 9.02 4.63 -1.94
C PHE A 87 8.61 3.32 -1.25
N VAL A 88 7.34 3.20 -0.88
CA VAL A 88 6.79 1.99 -0.26
C VAL A 88 6.81 0.80 -1.22
N THR A 89 6.49 1.00 -2.49
CA THR A 89 6.61 -0.06 -3.51
C THR A 89 8.05 -0.57 -3.61
N ALA A 90 9.05 0.32 -3.58
CA ALA A 90 10.45 -0.09 -3.62
C ALA A 90 10.87 -0.89 -2.36
N ILE A 91 10.38 -0.50 -1.18
CA ILE A 91 10.58 -1.28 0.05
C ILE A 91 9.94 -2.67 -0.09
N LEU A 92 8.68 -2.74 -0.52
CA LEU A 92 7.95 -4.00 -0.62
C LEU A 92 8.43 -4.92 -1.76
N ALA A 93 9.21 -4.40 -2.70
CA ALA A 93 9.86 -5.18 -3.74
C ALA A 93 11.19 -5.82 -3.28
N SER A 94 11.72 -5.44 -2.11
CA SER A 94 12.94 -6.03 -1.58
C SER A 94 12.69 -7.49 -1.12
N PRO A 95 13.67 -8.40 -1.26
CA PRO A 95 13.53 -9.78 -0.78
C PRO A 95 13.18 -9.86 0.70
N GLU A 96 13.70 -8.94 1.50
CA GLU A 96 13.50 -8.87 2.94
C GLU A 96 12.04 -8.55 3.31
N ALA A 97 11.29 -7.89 2.43
CA ALA A 97 9.88 -7.58 2.64
C ALA A 97 8.97 -8.82 2.62
N GLN A 98 9.48 -10.00 2.20
CA GLN A 98 8.77 -11.28 2.34
C GLN A 98 8.41 -11.57 3.81
N SER A 99 9.21 -11.08 4.76
CA SER A 99 8.94 -11.17 6.20
C SER A 99 7.70 -10.38 6.67
N LEU A 100 7.11 -9.55 5.80
CA LEU A 100 5.88 -8.79 6.07
C LEU A 100 4.63 -9.43 5.42
N MET A 101 4.77 -10.58 4.77
CA MET A 101 3.67 -11.26 4.09
C MET A 101 2.86 -12.11 5.08
N LEU A 102 1.53 -11.96 5.02
CA LEU A 102 0.58 -12.55 5.97
C LEU A 102 -0.53 -13.28 5.21
N ILE A 103 -1.16 -14.26 5.86
CA ILE A 103 -2.29 -14.98 5.30
C ILE A 103 -3.51 -14.07 5.33
N LYS A 104 -4.11 -13.83 4.16
CA LYS A 104 -5.28 -12.96 3.99
C LYS A 104 -6.57 -13.70 4.31
N GLU A 105 -6.73 -14.90 3.77
CA GLU A 105 -7.89 -15.77 3.99
C GLU A 105 -7.44 -17.22 4.17
N ALA A 106 -7.95 -17.88 5.21
CA ALA A 106 -7.93 -19.33 5.30
C ALA A 106 -9.16 -19.86 4.55
N ALA A 107 -9.00 -20.25 3.29
CA ALA A 107 -10.12 -20.79 2.51
C ALA A 107 -10.60 -22.10 3.16
N ALA A 108 -11.84 -22.11 3.65
CA ALA A 108 -12.49 -23.34 4.09
C ALA A 108 -12.61 -24.29 2.88
N GLY A 109 -11.84 -25.38 2.87
CA GLY A 109 -11.92 -26.44 1.86
C GLY A 109 -11.05 -26.26 0.60
N SER A 110 -10.15 -25.27 0.56
CA SER A 110 -9.17 -25.11 -0.52
C SER A 110 -7.75 -25.14 0.04
N ALA A 111 -6.85 -25.88 -0.61
CA ALA A 111 -5.43 -25.95 -0.24
C ALA A 111 -4.66 -24.65 -0.56
N ALA A 112 -5.24 -23.73 -1.36
CA ALA A 112 -4.59 -22.49 -1.78
C ALA A 112 -4.80 -21.38 -0.74
N ARG A 113 -3.69 -20.94 -0.12
CA ARG A 113 -3.66 -19.77 0.77
C ARG A 113 -3.37 -18.52 -0.05
N SER A 114 -4.17 -17.46 0.15
CA SER A 114 -3.85 -16.15 -0.39
C SER A 114 -3.03 -15.34 0.61
N PHE A 115 -2.01 -14.65 0.12
CA PHE A 115 -1.12 -13.82 0.93
C PHE A 115 -1.32 -12.34 0.61
N ALA A 116 -1.12 -11.49 1.61
CA ALA A 116 -1.10 -10.04 1.48
C ALA A 116 0.01 -9.45 2.33
N SER A 117 0.54 -8.30 1.92
CA SER A 117 1.46 -7.52 2.75
C SER A 117 0.74 -6.97 3.98
N LEU A 118 1.46 -6.84 5.09
CA LEU A 118 1.04 -6.06 6.26
C LEU A 118 0.61 -4.64 5.89
N VAL A 119 1.25 -4.03 4.90
CA VAL A 119 1.03 -2.65 4.46
C VAL A 119 -0.12 -2.58 3.46
N ASP A 120 -1.20 -1.85 3.78
CA ASP A 120 -2.25 -1.52 2.80
C ASP A 120 -1.77 -0.43 1.85
N THR A 121 -1.33 -0.81 0.65
CA THR A 121 -0.86 0.11 -0.38
C THR A 121 -1.99 0.90 -1.06
N ALA A 122 -3.26 0.51 -0.87
CA ALA A 122 -4.39 1.22 -1.46
C ALA A 122 -4.55 2.63 -0.88
N VAL A 123 -3.96 2.92 0.29
CA VAL A 123 -4.02 4.24 0.94
C VAL A 123 -3.38 5.37 0.15
N TYR A 124 -2.47 5.07 -0.76
CA TYR A 124 -1.72 6.07 -1.52
C TYR A 124 -2.49 6.57 -2.75
N THR A 125 -3.72 7.02 -2.53
CA THR A 125 -4.66 7.44 -3.59
C THR A 125 -5.11 8.89 -3.40
N LYS A 126 -5.52 9.53 -4.51
CA LYS A 126 -5.96 10.94 -4.50
C LYS A 126 -7.13 11.12 -3.54
N ASN A 127 -7.06 12.16 -2.71
CA ASN A 127 -8.14 12.52 -1.78
C ASN A 127 -8.49 11.38 -0.80
N ARG A 128 -7.51 10.56 -0.42
CA ARG A 128 -7.74 9.46 0.53
C ARG A 128 -8.24 10.01 1.86
N HIS A 129 -9.34 9.44 2.34
CA HIS A 129 -9.77 9.64 3.71
C HIS A 129 -8.93 8.72 4.61
N PHE A 130 -8.28 9.32 5.60
CA PHE A 130 -7.46 8.61 6.57
C PHE A 130 -8.04 8.90 7.95
N ARG A 131 -8.24 7.85 8.75
CA ARG A 131 -8.94 7.99 10.04
C ARG A 131 -8.08 8.80 11.01
N MET A 132 -8.72 9.76 11.66
CA MET A 132 -8.09 10.70 12.58
C MET A 132 -7.87 10.08 13.96
N LEU A 133 -6.87 10.60 14.68
CA LEU A 133 -6.67 10.32 16.10
C LEU A 133 -7.96 10.55 16.89
N GLY A 134 -8.30 9.61 17.77
CA GLY A 134 -9.50 9.65 18.60
C GLY A 134 -10.79 9.22 17.89
N CYS A 135 -10.75 8.92 16.59
CA CYS A 135 -11.94 8.49 15.84
C CYS A 135 -12.04 6.97 15.72
N SER A 136 -13.27 6.46 15.65
CA SER A 136 -13.58 5.10 15.20
C SER A 136 -14.17 5.12 13.77
N LYS A 137 -14.31 3.94 13.16
CA LYS A 137 -15.11 3.79 11.92
C LYS A 137 -16.61 3.90 12.28
N GLY A 138 -17.42 4.39 11.35
CA GLY A 138 -18.88 4.46 11.54
C GLY A 138 -19.45 3.10 11.96
N GLY A 139 -20.24 3.07 13.05
CA GLY A 139 -20.81 1.85 13.61
C GLY A 139 -19.81 0.93 14.32
N LYS A 140 -18.59 1.37 14.59
CA LYS A 140 -17.56 0.63 15.36
C LYS A 140 -17.13 1.43 16.58
N SER A 141 -16.72 0.72 17.63
CA SER A 141 -16.24 1.31 18.89
C SER A 141 -14.71 1.42 18.99
N ALA A 142 -13.96 0.69 18.14
CA ALA A 142 -12.51 0.72 18.15
C ALA A 142 -11.97 2.08 17.71
N MET A 143 -11.56 2.89 18.69
CA MET A 143 -10.93 4.19 18.49
C MET A 143 -9.48 4.03 18.07
N LEU A 144 -8.99 4.94 17.23
CA LEU A 144 -7.59 5.05 16.89
C LEU A 144 -6.87 5.90 17.93
N LEU A 145 -6.01 5.29 18.74
CA LEU A 145 -5.36 5.92 19.90
C LEU A 145 -3.83 5.79 19.83
N PRO A 146 -3.06 6.62 20.54
CA PRO A 146 -1.60 6.50 20.54
C PRO A 146 -1.14 5.20 21.21
N HIS A 147 -0.18 4.52 20.58
CA HIS A 147 0.46 3.34 21.14
C HIS A 147 1.66 3.75 22.02
N PRO A 148 1.97 3.08 23.15
CA PRO A 148 3.01 3.53 24.10
C PRO A 148 4.45 3.26 23.65
N ARG A 149 4.71 3.22 22.33
CA ARG A 149 6.04 3.03 21.73
C ARG A 149 6.50 4.30 21.03
N TYR A 150 7.80 4.39 20.78
CA TYR A 150 8.40 5.45 19.98
C TYR A 150 8.11 6.86 20.52
N ALA A 151 7.61 7.79 19.69
CA ALA A 151 7.33 9.17 20.10
C ALA A 151 6.35 9.29 21.29
N THR A 152 5.52 8.28 21.53
CA THR A 152 4.53 8.27 22.63
C THR A 152 4.90 7.30 23.76
N ARG A 153 6.19 6.93 23.85
CA ARG A 153 6.71 6.15 24.97
C ARG A 153 6.57 6.90 26.31
N PRO A 154 6.33 6.18 27.42
CA PRO A 154 6.32 6.79 28.75
C PRO A 154 7.60 7.61 29.02
N GLY A 155 7.45 8.82 29.54
CA GLY A 155 8.56 9.71 29.90
C GLY A 155 8.99 10.72 28.82
N HIS A 156 8.49 10.62 27.58
CA HIS A 156 8.83 11.58 26.51
C HIS A 156 8.01 12.89 26.57
N GLY A 157 6.84 12.87 27.23
CA GLY A 157 6.12 14.07 27.64
C GLY A 157 5.37 14.84 26.54
N LEU A 158 5.15 14.25 25.36
CA LEU A 158 4.36 14.90 24.31
C LEU A 158 2.93 15.20 24.79
N SER A 159 2.50 16.44 24.59
CA SER A 159 1.13 16.86 24.82
C SER A 159 0.18 16.23 23.80
N TYR A 160 -1.10 16.12 24.17
CA TYR A 160 -2.14 15.66 23.24
C TYR A 160 -2.19 16.50 21.96
N THR A 161 -1.98 17.82 22.07
CA THR A 161 -1.97 18.73 20.90
C THR A 161 -0.81 18.42 19.96
N GLU A 162 0.38 18.11 20.49
CA GLU A 162 1.51 17.68 19.67
C GLU A 162 1.19 16.37 18.98
N ILE A 163 0.75 15.34 19.72
CA ILE A 163 0.37 14.04 19.15
C ILE A 163 -0.69 14.21 18.04
N TYR A 164 -1.71 15.04 18.29
CA TYR A 164 -2.75 15.34 17.32
C TYR A 164 -2.17 15.97 16.05
N LYS A 165 -1.31 16.98 16.16
CA LYS A 165 -0.62 17.59 15.02
C LYS A 165 0.26 16.59 14.27
N ARG A 166 0.95 15.70 15.00
CA ARG A 166 1.78 14.63 14.40
C ARG A 166 0.95 13.60 13.63
N ALA A 167 -0.30 13.36 14.07
CA ALA A 167 -1.23 12.48 13.38
C ALA A 167 -1.80 13.06 12.06
N LEU A 168 -1.66 14.37 11.83
CA LEU A 168 -2.10 15.01 10.61
C LEU A 168 -1.05 14.83 9.50
N ILE A 169 -1.27 13.84 8.62
CA ILE A 169 -0.34 13.47 7.54
C ILE A 169 0.09 14.66 6.66
N CYS A 170 -0.82 15.59 6.36
CA CYS A 170 -0.53 16.78 5.53
C CYS A 170 -0.11 18.02 6.34
N HIS A 171 0.05 17.90 7.66
CA HIS A 171 0.49 19.01 8.50
C HIS A 171 2.01 19.11 8.51
N VAL A 172 2.53 19.69 7.43
CA VAL A 172 3.96 19.93 7.23
C VAL A 172 4.27 21.35 7.68
N GLU A 173 4.99 21.51 8.80
CA GLU A 173 5.32 22.82 9.39
C GLU A 173 6.67 23.34 8.88
N GLY A 174 6.72 24.63 8.55
CA GLY A 174 7.95 25.34 8.18
C GLY A 174 8.41 25.11 6.73
N PRO A 175 9.52 25.77 6.33
CA PRO A 175 10.19 25.44 5.09
C PRO A 175 10.76 24.03 5.20
N VAL A 176 10.33 23.13 4.32
CA VAL A 176 10.83 21.75 4.27
C VAL A 176 11.47 21.46 2.92
N GLN A 177 12.43 20.54 2.93
CA GLN A 177 12.94 19.94 1.72
C GLN A 177 12.01 18.82 1.26
N LEU A 178 11.56 18.91 0.00
CA LEU A 178 10.70 17.89 -0.59
C LEU A 178 11.52 16.71 -1.11
N LEU A 179 11.31 15.54 -0.51
CA LEU A 179 11.89 14.30 -0.95
C LEU A 179 11.27 13.88 -2.28
N GLN A 180 12.14 13.65 -3.27
CA GLN A 180 11.79 13.10 -4.57
C GLN A 180 12.18 11.64 -4.62
N VAL A 181 11.32 10.83 -5.23
CA VAL A 181 11.52 9.40 -5.40
C VAL A 181 11.59 9.15 -6.89
N GLY A 182 12.74 8.70 -7.40
CA GLY A 182 12.97 8.31 -8.80
C GLY A 182 12.27 6.99 -9.17
N LYS A 183 12.28 6.59 -10.45
CA LYS A 183 11.54 5.37 -10.89
C LYS A 183 12.22 4.09 -10.43
N SER A 184 13.53 4.17 -10.21
CA SER A 184 14.36 3.14 -9.61
C SER A 184 15.14 3.72 -8.43
N PRO A 185 15.56 2.91 -7.45
CA PRO A 185 16.39 3.38 -6.33
C PRO A 185 17.64 4.17 -6.75
N SER A 186 18.21 3.88 -7.91
CA SER A 186 19.38 4.60 -8.48
C SER A 186 19.05 5.99 -9.03
N GLU A 187 17.79 6.27 -9.34
CA GLU A 187 17.31 7.59 -9.78
C GLU A 187 16.88 8.48 -8.60
N TRP A 188 16.96 7.98 -7.37
CA TRP A 188 16.57 8.73 -6.19
C TRP A 188 17.66 9.76 -5.90
N GLN A 189 17.39 11.03 -6.20
CA GLN A 189 18.37 12.09 -5.98
C GLN A 189 18.51 12.37 -4.48
N ALA A 190 19.65 12.00 -3.93
CA ALA A 190 20.06 12.31 -2.56
C ALA A 190 20.54 13.76 -2.46
N PRO A 191 20.12 14.52 -1.43
CA PRO A 191 20.72 15.82 -1.15
C PRO A 191 22.14 15.73 -0.56
N HIS A 192 22.54 14.63 0.08
CA HIS A 192 23.82 14.56 0.79
C HIS A 192 24.48 13.18 0.74
N ALA A 193 25.81 13.21 0.71
CA ALA A 193 26.72 12.06 0.69
C ALA A 193 26.66 11.27 2.00
N HIS A 194 26.86 9.96 1.86
CA HIS A 194 26.93 8.99 2.96
C HIS A 194 27.74 9.52 4.15
N THR A 195 27.11 9.54 5.33
CA THR A 195 27.83 9.49 6.61
C THR A 195 28.80 8.31 6.52
N GLY A 196 30.10 8.48 6.75
CA GLY A 196 31.15 7.47 6.51
C GLY A 196 31.05 6.12 7.26
N LEU A 197 29.88 5.75 7.77
CA LEU A 197 29.53 4.44 8.28
C LEU A 197 29.37 3.43 7.13
N GLN A 198 29.93 2.23 7.30
CA GLN A 198 29.70 1.13 6.38
C GLN A 198 28.27 0.59 6.55
N GLU A 199 27.63 0.15 5.47
CA GLU A 199 26.24 -0.34 5.46
C GLU A 199 25.93 -1.40 6.53
N HIS A 200 26.87 -2.32 6.77
CA HIS A 200 26.75 -3.35 7.81
C HIS A 200 26.67 -2.76 9.22
N GLN A 201 27.39 -1.67 9.49
CA GLN A 201 27.35 -0.96 10.77
C GLN A 201 26.02 -0.21 10.93
N HIS A 202 25.50 0.37 9.85
CA HIS A 202 24.18 1.00 9.85
C HIS A 202 23.09 -0.01 10.18
N ILE A 203 23.05 -1.16 9.47
CA ILE A 203 22.08 -2.24 9.72
C ILE A 203 22.12 -2.67 11.19
N ALA A 204 23.31 -2.97 11.73
CA ALA A 204 23.46 -3.34 13.14
C ALA A 204 22.90 -2.26 14.10
N SER A 205 23.16 -0.98 13.83
CA SER A 205 22.65 0.12 14.66
C SER A 205 21.13 0.27 14.61
N VAL A 206 20.51 0.03 13.44
CA VAL A 206 19.05 0.07 13.26
C VAL A 206 18.40 -1.06 14.05
N HIS A 207 18.96 -2.27 13.98
CA HIS A 207 18.49 -3.42 14.75
C HIS A 207 18.59 -3.17 16.27
N GLN A 208 19.71 -2.60 16.75
CA GLN A 208 19.85 -2.28 18.16
C GLN A 208 18.82 -1.24 18.66
N ARG A 209 18.50 -0.22 17.84
CA ARG A 209 17.58 0.86 18.22
C ARG A 209 16.10 0.47 18.10
N LEU A 210 15.70 -0.16 17.00
CA LEU A 210 14.30 -0.50 16.72
C LEU A 210 13.89 -1.88 17.28
N GLY A 211 14.77 -2.53 18.03
CA GLY A 211 14.56 -3.84 18.63
C GLY A 211 15.33 -4.95 17.91
N ASP A 212 16.27 -5.57 18.62
CA ASP A 212 16.88 -6.83 18.24
C ASP A 212 16.19 -7.95 19.00
N ARG A 213 15.09 -8.41 18.45
CA ARG A 213 14.51 -9.70 18.80
C ARG A 213 14.49 -10.47 17.52
N SER A 214 15.63 -11.10 17.23
CA SER A 214 15.74 -12.24 16.31
C SER A 214 14.37 -12.92 16.20
N ILE A 215 13.64 -12.54 15.15
CA ILE A 215 12.39 -13.19 14.82
C ILE A 215 12.84 -14.62 14.61
N LYS A 216 12.35 -15.55 15.42
CA LYS A 216 12.39 -16.95 15.02
C LYS A 216 11.50 -17.02 13.79
N MET A 217 12.09 -16.72 12.63
CA MET A 217 11.53 -17.03 11.35
C MET A 217 11.49 -18.55 11.35
N VAL A 218 10.34 -19.10 11.71
CA VAL A 218 10.04 -20.46 11.31
C VAL A 218 9.76 -20.31 9.83
N ASP A 219 10.78 -20.56 9.02
CA ASP A 219 10.59 -20.85 7.61
C ASP A 219 9.61 -22.01 7.56
N LYS A 220 8.32 -21.70 7.40
CA LYS A 220 7.41 -22.69 6.83
C LYS A 220 7.89 -22.80 5.40
N GLN A 221 8.73 -23.79 5.12
CA GLN A 221 9.14 -24.14 3.77
C GLN A 221 7.91 -24.14 2.84
N ASP A 222 6.78 -24.65 3.32
CA ASP A 222 5.47 -24.58 2.65
C ASP A 222 4.99 -23.15 2.30
N ALA A 223 5.23 -22.15 3.14
CA ALA A 223 4.86 -20.77 2.91
C ALA A 223 5.81 -20.08 1.93
N LEU A 224 7.12 -20.40 1.98
CA LEU A 224 8.10 -19.92 1.01
C LEU A 224 7.89 -20.55 -0.37
N ASP A 225 7.59 -21.85 -0.42
CA ASP A 225 7.27 -22.56 -1.67
C ASP A 225 5.94 -22.09 -2.24
N ALA A 226 4.92 -21.87 -1.39
CA ALA A 226 3.66 -21.26 -1.82
C ALA A 226 3.83 -19.80 -2.26
N LEU A 227 4.72 -19.04 -1.63
CA LEU A 227 5.03 -17.66 -2.01
C LEU A 227 5.82 -17.61 -3.31
N ALA A 228 6.81 -18.49 -3.50
CA ALA A 228 7.56 -18.62 -4.75
C ALA A 228 6.65 -19.07 -5.89
N ALA A 229 5.75 -20.04 -5.64
CA ALA A 229 4.72 -20.45 -6.59
C ALA A 229 3.72 -19.31 -6.87
N ALA A 230 3.31 -18.55 -5.85
CA ALA A 230 2.44 -17.39 -6.00
C ALA A 230 3.14 -16.23 -6.72
N GLN A 231 4.45 -16.04 -6.54
CA GLN A 231 5.26 -15.04 -7.22
C GLN A 231 5.49 -15.42 -8.68
N ALA A 232 5.78 -16.70 -8.97
CA ALA A 232 5.88 -17.21 -10.33
C ALA A 232 4.53 -17.11 -11.07
N SER A 233 3.43 -17.46 -10.38
CA SER A 233 2.07 -17.30 -10.89
C SER A 233 1.71 -15.82 -11.09
N ALA A 234 2.07 -14.94 -10.15
CA ALA A 234 1.86 -13.50 -10.26
C ALA A 234 2.63 -12.88 -11.43
N ALA A 235 3.87 -13.32 -11.68
CA ALA A 235 4.66 -12.88 -12.82
C ALA A 235 4.03 -13.29 -14.15
N CYS A 236 3.50 -14.52 -14.25
CA CYS A 236 2.72 -14.97 -15.40
C CYS A 236 1.47 -14.11 -15.61
N PHE A 237 0.75 -13.76 -14.54
CA PHE A 237 -0.41 -12.89 -14.63
C PHE A 237 -0.07 -11.43 -14.93
N ASP A 238 1.12 -10.93 -14.57
CA ASP A 238 1.58 -9.60 -14.96
C ASP A 238 1.77 -9.50 -16.49
N GLU A 239 2.30 -10.55 -17.13
CA GLU A 239 2.42 -10.61 -18.59
C GLU A 239 1.04 -10.63 -19.26
N LEU A 240 0.10 -11.44 -18.76
CA LEU A 240 -1.28 -11.46 -19.24
C LEU A 240 -1.98 -10.11 -19.02
N ALA A 241 -1.74 -9.47 -17.88
CA ALA A 241 -2.30 -8.16 -17.56
C ALA A 241 -1.78 -7.08 -18.51
N ASN A 242 -0.50 -7.09 -18.85
CA ASN A 242 0.06 -6.22 -19.88
C ASN A 242 -0.54 -6.51 -21.26
N GLY A 243 -0.71 -7.79 -21.62
CA GLY A 243 -1.35 -8.21 -22.87
C GLY A 243 -2.82 -7.77 -22.97
N ALA A 244 -3.52 -7.66 -21.85
CA ALA A 244 -4.93 -7.28 -21.81
C ALA A 244 -5.19 -5.78 -22.07
N ILE A 245 -4.16 -4.92 -22.00
CA ILE A 245 -4.31 -3.46 -22.15
C ILE A 245 -5.02 -3.11 -23.46
N ALA A 246 -4.48 -3.56 -24.60
CA ALA A 246 -5.03 -3.22 -25.91
C ALA A 246 -6.47 -3.71 -26.09
N PHE A 247 -6.79 -4.88 -25.53
CA PHE A 247 -8.15 -5.42 -25.52
C PHE A 247 -9.11 -4.52 -24.74
N LEU A 248 -8.75 -4.12 -23.52
CA LEU A 248 -9.60 -3.29 -22.67
C LEU A 248 -9.77 -1.87 -23.23
N GLU A 249 -8.75 -1.30 -23.86
CA GLU A 249 -8.83 -0.04 -24.58
C GLU A 249 -9.82 -0.12 -25.75
N ALA A 250 -9.74 -1.19 -26.55
CA ALA A 250 -10.68 -1.44 -27.65
C ALA A 250 -12.12 -1.62 -27.15
N VAL A 251 -12.32 -2.35 -26.05
CA VAL A 251 -13.63 -2.53 -25.41
C VAL A 251 -14.21 -1.18 -24.95
N ALA A 252 -13.42 -0.36 -24.25
CA ALA A 252 -13.87 0.95 -23.78
C ALA A 252 -14.24 1.87 -24.95
N ALA A 253 -13.41 1.89 -26.00
CA ALA A 253 -13.68 2.68 -27.20
C ALA A 253 -14.96 2.20 -27.90
N TRP A 254 -15.15 0.89 -28.06
CA TRP A 254 -16.35 0.31 -28.66
C TRP A 254 -17.62 0.69 -27.88
N ARG A 255 -17.61 0.52 -26.55
CA ARG A 255 -18.72 0.92 -25.67
C ARG A 255 -19.04 2.40 -25.77
N ALA A 256 -18.02 3.24 -25.93
CA ALA A 256 -18.14 4.68 -26.08
C ALA A 256 -18.29 5.14 -27.55
N GLN A 257 -18.77 4.29 -28.45
CA GLN A 257 -19.05 4.63 -29.87
C GLN A 257 -17.84 5.18 -30.64
N GLY A 258 -16.65 4.63 -30.37
CA GLY A 258 -15.40 4.97 -31.04
C GLY A 258 -14.60 6.11 -30.39
N LEU A 259 -15.07 6.65 -29.26
CA LEU A 259 -14.29 7.64 -28.50
C LEU A 259 -13.03 7.01 -27.90
N GLU A 260 -11.90 7.71 -28.03
CA GLU A 260 -10.61 7.21 -27.53
C GLU A 260 -10.65 6.97 -26.01
N ALA A 261 -10.17 5.80 -25.59
CA ALA A 261 -9.98 5.45 -24.20
C ALA A 261 -8.66 4.68 -24.05
N ARG A 262 -7.91 5.00 -23.00
CA ARG A 262 -6.62 4.37 -22.69
C ARG A 262 -6.59 3.85 -21.27
N VAL A 263 -5.81 2.81 -21.01
CA VAL A 263 -5.50 2.40 -19.65
C VAL A 263 -4.58 3.45 -19.02
N ARG A 264 -5.00 4.01 -17.89
CA ARG A 264 -4.22 4.98 -17.10
C ARG A 264 -3.37 4.29 -16.04
N THR A 265 -3.99 3.37 -15.31
CA THR A 265 -3.34 2.65 -14.22
C THR A 265 -3.83 1.21 -14.21
N GLN A 266 -2.88 0.30 -14.00
CA GLN A 266 -3.13 -1.10 -13.70
C GLN A 266 -2.76 -1.34 -12.25
N ALA A 267 -3.66 -1.95 -11.49
CA ALA A 267 -3.46 -2.26 -10.08
C ALA A 267 -3.90 -3.69 -9.79
N ARG A 268 -3.02 -4.49 -9.22
CA ARG A 268 -3.40 -5.81 -8.69
C ARG A 268 -4.33 -5.62 -7.50
N CYS A 269 -5.45 -6.34 -7.49
CA CYS A 269 -6.54 -6.13 -6.55
C CYS A 269 -6.99 -7.46 -5.95
N GLY A 270 -6.71 -7.71 -4.68
CA GLY A 270 -7.24 -8.90 -4.01
C GLY A 270 -6.32 -10.13 -4.16
N ALA A 271 -6.81 -11.18 -4.82
CA ALA A 271 -6.04 -12.38 -5.13
C ALA A 271 -4.98 -12.08 -6.22
N ALA A 272 -3.97 -12.95 -6.36
CA ALA A 272 -2.83 -12.71 -7.24
C ALA A 272 -3.19 -12.59 -8.74
N ASP A 273 -4.34 -13.11 -9.15
CA ASP A 273 -4.84 -13.20 -10.53
C ASP A 273 -5.81 -12.07 -10.91
N THR A 274 -6.13 -11.18 -9.98
CA THR A 274 -7.17 -10.15 -10.17
C THR A 274 -6.54 -8.76 -10.34
N TYR A 275 -6.91 -8.07 -11.41
CA TYR A 275 -6.38 -6.75 -11.78
C TYR A 275 -7.50 -5.75 -12.05
N ALA A 276 -7.29 -4.51 -11.59
CA ALA A 276 -8.11 -3.37 -11.93
C ALA A 276 -7.38 -2.46 -12.92
N PHE A 277 -8.05 -2.07 -14.00
CA PHE A 277 -7.55 -1.20 -15.05
C PHE A 277 -8.39 0.07 -15.09
N SER A 278 -7.91 1.16 -14.50
CA SER A 278 -8.60 2.45 -14.58
C SER A 278 -8.34 3.11 -15.93
N MET A 279 -9.40 3.62 -16.54
CA MET A 279 -9.36 4.19 -17.89
C MET A 279 -9.24 5.73 -17.85
N ILE A 280 -8.73 6.31 -18.94
CA ILE A 280 -8.69 7.76 -19.19
C ILE A 280 -9.03 8.05 -20.65
N GLY A 281 -9.40 9.30 -20.95
CA GLY A 281 -9.79 9.75 -22.29
C GLY A 281 -11.31 9.90 -22.46
N PRO A 282 -11.80 10.49 -23.55
CA PRO A 282 -13.23 10.75 -23.75
C PRO A 282 -14.12 9.50 -23.64
N GLY A 283 -13.63 8.34 -24.09
CA GLY A 283 -14.36 7.07 -24.01
C GLY A 283 -14.39 6.43 -22.62
N SER A 284 -13.54 6.90 -21.70
CA SER A 284 -13.44 6.34 -20.33
C SER A 284 -14.61 6.70 -19.40
N HIS A 285 -15.61 7.44 -19.88
CA HIS A 285 -16.76 7.87 -19.10
C HIS A 285 -17.99 6.97 -19.30
N TRP A 286 -18.00 6.10 -20.31
CA TRP A 286 -19.19 5.33 -20.68
C TRP A 286 -19.54 4.28 -19.61
N CYS A 287 -20.72 4.39 -19.01
CA CYS A 287 -21.15 3.53 -17.91
C CYS A 287 -22.27 2.58 -18.34
N GLU A 288 -22.02 1.29 -18.17
CA GLU A 288 -23.01 0.24 -18.48
C GLU A 288 -24.24 0.32 -17.56
N ASN A 289 -24.07 0.72 -16.29
CA ASN A 289 -25.18 0.84 -15.34
C ASN A 289 -26.25 1.84 -15.78
N ILE A 290 -25.82 2.98 -16.32
CA ILE A 290 -26.71 4.09 -16.71
C ILE A 290 -26.88 4.21 -18.23
N GLY A 291 -26.19 3.38 -19.02
CA GLY A 291 -26.25 3.35 -20.48
C GLY A 291 -25.70 4.60 -21.19
N ARG A 292 -24.88 5.42 -20.51
CA ARG A 292 -24.33 6.68 -21.06
C ARG A 292 -23.02 7.09 -20.37
N CYS A 293 -22.38 8.13 -20.89
CA CYS A 293 -21.19 8.71 -20.25
C CYS A 293 -21.53 9.47 -18.95
N HIS A 294 -20.73 9.24 -17.90
CA HIS A 294 -20.67 10.12 -16.74
C HIS A 294 -20.12 11.49 -17.14
N GLN A 295 -20.50 12.53 -16.38
CA GLN A 295 -20.03 13.89 -16.65
C GLN A 295 -18.55 14.08 -16.26
N SER A 296 -18.11 13.43 -15.18
CA SER A 296 -16.78 13.64 -14.59
C SER A 296 -16.07 12.36 -14.12
N ASN A 297 -16.81 11.29 -13.85
CA ASN A 297 -16.25 10.05 -13.30
C ASN A 297 -15.82 9.09 -14.41
N HIS A 298 -14.70 8.41 -14.20
CA HIS A 298 -14.17 7.41 -15.13
C HIS A 298 -14.64 6.01 -14.75
N ILE A 299 -14.53 5.08 -15.70
CA ILE A 299 -14.71 3.65 -15.49
C ILE A 299 -13.38 2.95 -15.25
N TYR A 300 -13.47 1.74 -14.72
CA TYR A 300 -12.37 0.81 -14.65
C TYR A 300 -12.86 -0.61 -14.92
N PHE A 301 -11.98 -1.45 -15.46
CA PHE A 301 -12.27 -2.87 -15.63
C PHE A 301 -11.62 -3.69 -14.53
N LEU A 302 -12.36 -4.66 -14.02
CA LEU A 302 -11.83 -5.75 -13.20
C LEU A 302 -11.63 -6.97 -14.09
N VAL A 303 -10.44 -7.56 -14.03
CA VAL A 303 -10.09 -8.76 -14.78
C VAL A 303 -9.64 -9.82 -13.78
N LYS A 304 -10.15 -11.03 -13.91
CA LYS A 304 -9.71 -12.22 -13.18
C LYS A 304 -9.12 -13.21 -14.17
N PHE A 305 -7.80 -13.28 -14.23
CA PHE A 305 -7.14 -14.06 -15.27
C PHE A 305 -7.32 -15.56 -15.08
N ALA A 306 -7.31 -16.08 -13.84
CA ALA A 306 -7.51 -17.51 -13.60
C ALA A 306 -8.92 -18.00 -13.99
N GLU A 307 -9.93 -17.14 -13.81
CA GLU A 307 -11.31 -17.42 -14.21
C GLU A 307 -11.57 -17.09 -15.69
N GLY A 308 -10.63 -16.41 -16.37
CA GLY A 308 -10.77 -16.01 -17.77
C GLY A 308 -11.89 -14.99 -17.99
N VAL A 309 -12.17 -14.11 -17.02
CA VAL A 309 -13.31 -13.18 -17.05
C VAL A 309 -12.94 -11.73 -16.73
N TRP A 310 -13.76 -10.80 -17.23
CA TRP A 310 -13.64 -9.38 -16.94
C TRP A 310 -15.01 -8.72 -16.75
N ALA A 311 -15.04 -7.58 -16.05
CA ALA A 311 -16.26 -6.79 -15.82
C ALA A 311 -15.94 -5.31 -15.67
N GLN A 312 -16.90 -4.44 -15.99
CA GLN A 312 -16.80 -2.99 -15.79
C GLN A 312 -17.31 -2.59 -14.39
N LYS A 313 -16.60 -1.64 -13.78
CA LYS A 313 -17.05 -0.84 -12.64
C LYS A 313 -16.82 0.65 -12.91
N CYS A 314 -17.38 1.50 -12.05
CA CYS A 314 -17.32 2.95 -12.19
C CYS A 314 -16.79 3.61 -10.91
N HIS A 315 -16.07 4.72 -11.05
CA HIS A 315 -15.63 5.52 -9.91
C HIS A 315 -16.73 6.45 -9.35
N ASP A 316 -17.90 6.49 -10.00
CA ASP A 316 -19.04 7.29 -9.56
C ASP A 316 -19.68 6.71 -8.29
N PRO A 317 -19.88 7.49 -7.21
CA PRO A 317 -20.50 7.01 -5.97
C PRO A 317 -21.89 6.41 -6.16
N ALA A 318 -22.68 6.90 -7.13
CA ALA A 318 -24.00 6.34 -7.41
C ALA A 318 -23.93 4.93 -8.04
N CYS A 319 -22.76 4.53 -8.54
CA CYS A 319 -22.49 3.22 -9.10
C CYS A 319 -21.63 2.34 -8.16
N ALA A 320 -21.51 2.67 -6.87
CA ALA A 320 -20.62 1.94 -5.95
C ALA A 320 -20.92 0.42 -5.90
N ASP A 321 -22.21 0.07 -5.88
CA ASP A 321 -22.70 -1.31 -5.84
C ASP A 321 -22.81 -1.96 -7.23
N PHE A 322 -22.57 -1.19 -8.30
CA PHE A 322 -22.65 -1.68 -9.66
C PHE A 322 -21.35 -2.38 -10.09
N ARG A 323 -21.51 -3.56 -10.69
CA ARG A 323 -20.53 -4.22 -11.55
C ARG A 323 -21.31 -4.82 -12.71
N SER A 324 -20.78 -4.72 -13.92
CA SER A 324 -21.37 -5.44 -15.06
C SER A 324 -21.38 -6.96 -14.82
N ALA A 325 -22.07 -7.67 -15.70
CA ALA A 325 -21.89 -9.12 -15.81
C ALA A 325 -20.41 -9.44 -16.07
N TRP A 326 -19.97 -10.59 -15.57
CA TRP A 326 -18.69 -11.15 -15.97
C TRP A 326 -18.78 -11.59 -17.43
N MET A 327 -17.86 -11.09 -18.24
CA MET A 327 -17.71 -11.43 -19.65
C MET A 327 -16.45 -12.25 -19.85
N PRO A 328 -16.42 -13.18 -20.82
CA PRO A 328 -15.23 -13.97 -21.09
C PRO A 328 -14.11 -13.09 -21.66
N LEU A 329 -12.87 -13.40 -21.27
CA LEU A 329 -11.66 -12.91 -21.92
C LEU A 329 -11.43 -13.66 -23.24
N PRO A 330 -10.78 -13.02 -24.24
CA PRO A 330 -10.28 -13.71 -25.42
C PRO A 330 -9.31 -14.84 -25.06
N SER A 331 -9.26 -15.91 -25.86
CA SER A 331 -8.42 -17.08 -25.60
C SER A 331 -6.92 -16.78 -25.46
N GLY A 332 -6.41 -15.75 -26.16
CA GLY A 332 -5.01 -15.30 -26.03
C GLY A 332 -4.70 -14.50 -24.76
N LEU A 333 -5.69 -14.26 -23.91
CA LEU A 333 -5.57 -13.54 -22.62
C LEU A 333 -6.01 -14.41 -21.44
N GLN A 334 -6.04 -15.73 -21.63
CA GLN A 334 -6.30 -16.73 -20.60
C GLN A 334 -5.00 -17.49 -20.31
N PRO A 335 -4.76 -17.92 -19.04
CA PRO A 335 -3.56 -18.66 -18.65
C PRO A 335 -3.47 -20.08 -19.23
#